data_AF-A0A1R2CDY7-F1
#
_entry.id   AF-A0A1R2CDY7-F1
#
_cell.length_a   1.000
_cell.length_b   1.000
_cell.length_c   1.000
_cell.angle_alpha   90.00
_cell.angle_beta   90.00
_cell.angle_gamma   90.00
#
_symmetry.space_group_name_H-M   'P 1'
#
loop_
_entity.id
_entity.type
_entity.pdbx_description
1 polymer ?
#
loop_
_entity_poly.entity_id
_entity_poly.type
_entity_poly.pdbx_seq_one_letter_code
_entity_poly.pdbx_strand_id
1 'polypeptide(L)'
;MDKLIEKRDESPTRLASALLERTFLTDFLKQSSEADLIAKIKDYHKLLMNQVENLGTHIDTVLQKHEQDFLNAFKCQMFSLYTQLKDLKKKNDENEIRLKRDEQINKLQKSLDWFREEAIKLGESTQFYKKESDKWKAKAESLQDDRNFLENQLKNVKRKMKILQMEKKEESESEESLSTSQAHSRIFSDTKFIPTSKTGEIILEILNKSSTSDSFLYDLEKFFHDLEIKYNDSIRHIKNSLESEKKKFKQYSAQQSSLFFAKNDLESLFLECVEEVRKDISRRKAKNLADAKYTKRARTTVPEERGTMTPSDKRKILELLISNEQVLILLYEKLFPHRASQYANIAKSKPEFVQTQYELE
;
A
#
# COMPACT_ATOMS: atom_id res chain seq x y z
N MET A 1 45.92 -4.80 -35.59
CA MET A 1 45.97 -4.69 -37.07
C MET A 1 45.90 -3.22 -37.39
N ASP A 2 47.05 -2.56 -37.43
CA ASP A 2 47.29 -1.34 -38.22
C ASP A 2 48.80 -1.08 -38.18
N LYS A 3 49.46 -1.47 -39.28
CA LYS A 3 50.89 -1.29 -39.52
C LYS A 3 51.07 0.05 -40.22
N LEU A 4 51.58 1.05 -39.52
CA LEU A 4 52.13 2.25 -40.16
C LEU A 4 53.60 1.98 -40.51
N ILE A 5 53.79 1.48 -41.73
CA ILE A 5 55.05 1.54 -42.48
C ILE A 5 55.06 2.92 -43.13
N GLU A 6 55.79 3.87 -42.55
CA GLU A 6 56.02 5.16 -43.20
C GLU A 6 57.35 5.11 -43.94
N LYS A 7 57.23 5.33 -45.25
CA LYS A 7 58.28 5.28 -46.26
C LYS A 7 59.34 6.34 -45.99
N ARG A 8 60.60 5.92 -46.05
CA ARG A 8 61.77 6.80 -46.11
C ARG A 8 61.82 7.42 -47.52
N ASP A 9 61.14 8.56 -47.71
CA ASP A 9 61.36 9.41 -48.88
C ASP A 9 62.67 10.19 -48.67
N GLU A 10 63.75 9.66 -49.24
CA GLU A 10 65.00 10.39 -49.45
C GLU A 10 64.77 11.47 -50.51
N SER A 11 64.28 12.61 -50.05
CA SER A 11 64.08 13.81 -50.87
C SER A 11 65.39 14.61 -50.97
N PRO A 12 65.73 15.19 -52.15
CA PRO A 12 66.94 16.01 -52.38
C PRO A 12 67.03 17.26 -51.48
N THR A 13 65.96 17.55 -50.75
CA THR A 13 65.78 18.72 -49.90
C THR A 13 66.70 18.75 -48.69
N ARG A 14 67.14 17.60 -48.16
CA ARG A 14 68.07 17.56 -47.01
C ARG A 14 69.51 17.92 -47.37
N LEU A 15 69.95 17.57 -48.58
CA LEU A 15 71.27 17.96 -49.08
C LEU A 15 71.30 19.44 -49.46
N ALA A 16 70.20 19.95 -50.04
CA ALA A 16 70.05 21.39 -50.30
C ALA A 16 69.97 22.21 -49.00
N SER A 17 69.27 21.74 -47.96
CA SER A 17 69.21 22.44 -46.67
C SER A 17 70.56 22.42 -45.94
N ALA A 18 71.28 21.29 -45.97
CA ALA A 18 72.60 21.17 -45.36
C ALA A 18 73.67 22.00 -46.10
N LEU A 19 73.58 22.09 -47.43
CA LEU A 19 74.45 22.97 -48.21
C LEU A 19 74.11 24.45 -47.98
N LEU A 20 72.83 24.81 -47.84
CA LEU A 20 72.40 26.17 -47.51
C LEU A 20 72.84 26.59 -46.10
N GLU A 21 72.71 25.72 -45.10
CA GLU A 21 73.23 25.94 -43.74
C GLU A 21 74.76 26.08 -43.74
N ARG A 22 75.45 25.28 -44.54
CA ARG A 22 76.91 25.31 -44.63
C ARG A 22 77.42 26.55 -45.36
N THR A 23 76.75 27.01 -46.42
CA THR A 23 77.06 28.28 -47.10
C THR A 23 76.72 29.49 -46.25
N PHE A 24 75.60 29.45 -45.52
CA PHE A 24 75.19 30.53 -44.62
C PHE A 24 76.17 30.70 -43.46
N LEU A 25 76.63 29.61 -42.83
CA LEU A 25 77.64 29.65 -41.79
C LEU A 25 78.99 30.19 -42.32
N THR A 26 79.41 29.80 -43.53
CA THR A 26 80.66 30.30 -44.11
C THR A 26 80.61 31.75 -44.56
N ASP A 27 79.48 32.26 -45.06
CA ASP A 27 79.34 33.67 -45.43
C ASP A 27 79.12 34.57 -44.21
N PHE A 28 78.43 34.08 -43.17
CA PHE A 28 78.26 34.79 -41.90
C PHE A 28 79.59 34.98 -41.14
N LEU A 29 80.50 34.00 -41.23
CA LEU A 29 81.86 34.06 -40.70
C LEU A 29 82.79 34.97 -41.51
N LYS A 30 82.49 35.23 -42.78
CA LYS A 30 83.33 36.05 -43.68
C LYS A 30 82.98 37.54 -43.66
N GLN A 31 81.77 37.88 -43.23
CA GLN A 31 81.23 39.25 -43.27
C GLN A 31 81.17 39.94 -41.91
N SER A 32 81.42 39.20 -40.83
CA SER A 32 81.38 39.70 -39.45
C SER A 32 82.80 39.67 -38.88
N SER A 33 83.27 40.76 -38.27
CA SER A 33 84.51 40.71 -37.50
C SER A 33 84.40 39.62 -36.42
N GLU A 34 85.45 38.86 -36.16
CA GLU A 34 85.47 37.83 -35.11
C GLU A 34 85.02 38.40 -33.74
N ALA A 35 85.28 39.70 -33.53
CA ALA A 35 84.80 40.48 -32.40
C ALA A 35 83.26 40.63 -32.34
N ASP A 36 82.57 40.77 -33.48
CA ASP A 36 81.11 40.91 -33.57
C ASP A 36 80.38 39.59 -33.31
N LEU A 37 80.98 38.47 -33.72
CA LEU A 37 80.47 37.12 -33.43
C LEU A 37 80.60 36.80 -31.95
N ILE A 38 81.75 37.12 -31.35
CA ILE A 38 81.97 36.97 -29.91
C ILE A 38 81.04 37.89 -29.11
N ALA A 39 80.76 39.11 -29.61
CA ALA A 39 79.79 40.01 -28.99
C ALA A 39 78.37 39.43 -29.03
N LYS A 40 77.91 38.92 -30.18
CA LYS A 40 76.61 38.25 -30.30
C LYS A 40 76.51 37.02 -29.40
N ILE A 41 77.55 36.18 -29.32
CA ILE A 41 77.57 35.02 -28.42
C ILE A 41 77.47 35.46 -26.96
N LYS A 42 78.18 36.53 -26.57
CA LYS A 42 78.07 37.11 -25.22
C LYS A 42 76.68 37.67 -24.95
N ASP A 43 76.04 38.28 -25.93
CA ASP A 43 74.68 38.80 -25.80
C ASP A 43 73.64 37.67 -25.71
N TYR A 44 73.77 36.61 -26.50
CA TYR A 44 72.93 35.41 -26.37
C TYR A 44 73.16 34.69 -25.04
N HIS A 45 74.39 34.60 -24.57
CA HIS A 45 74.70 34.04 -23.25
C HIS A 45 74.09 34.90 -22.13
N LYS A 46 74.18 36.23 -22.22
CA LYS A 46 73.49 37.14 -21.28
C LYS A 46 71.98 36.97 -21.32
N LEU A 47 71.40 36.85 -22.51
CA LEU A 47 69.97 36.64 -22.68
C LEU A 47 69.53 35.31 -22.08
N LEU A 48 70.30 34.24 -22.30
CA LEU A 48 70.04 32.92 -21.75
C LEU A 48 70.19 32.91 -20.22
N MET A 49 71.24 33.55 -19.68
CA MET A 49 71.40 33.69 -18.23
C MET A 49 70.26 34.49 -17.60
N ASN A 50 69.82 35.58 -18.23
CA ASN A 50 68.66 36.35 -17.79
C ASN A 50 67.36 35.53 -17.86
N GLN A 51 67.17 34.72 -18.90
CA GLN A 51 66.02 33.83 -19.02
C GLN A 51 66.04 32.71 -17.96
N VAL A 52 67.22 32.15 -17.66
CA VAL A 52 67.40 31.15 -16.61
C VAL A 52 67.16 31.77 -15.23
N GLU A 53 67.61 33.00 -14.99
CA GLU A 53 67.38 33.74 -13.75
C GLU A 53 65.89 34.10 -13.56
N ASN A 54 65.21 34.50 -14.64
CA ASN A 54 63.77 34.78 -14.63
C ASN A 54 62.88 33.52 -14.62
N LEU A 55 63.42 32.35 -14.94
CA LEU A 55 62.65 31.10 -14.92
C LEU A 55 62.26 30.72 -13.49
N GLY A 56 63.14 30.96 -12.51
CA GLY A 56 62.84 30.71 -11.09
C GLY A 56 61.65 31.55 -10.62
N THR A 57 61.65 32.85 -10.90
CA THR A 57 60.54 33.75 -10.53
C THR A 57 59.25 33.41 -11.28
N HIS A 58 59.35 32.98 -12.54
CA HIS A 58 58.19 32.51 -13.31
C HIS A 58 57.60 31.24 -12.70
N ILE A 59 58.43 30.26 -12.32
CA ILE A 59 57.99 29.03 -11.64
C ILE A 59 57.32 29.36 -10.32
N ASP A 60 57.90 30.24 -9.50
CA ASP A 60 57.31 30.66 -8.23
C ASP A 60 55.94 31.33 -8.44
N THR A 61 55.83 32.19 -9.47
CA THR A 61 54.57 32.85 -9.81
C THR A 61 53.50 31.85 -10.25
N VAL A 62 53.88 30.88 -11.09
CA VAL A 62 52.99 29.82 -11.57
C VAL A 62 52.56 28.91 -10.42
N LEU A 63 53.49 28.55 -9.53
CA LEU A 63 53.20 27.73 -8.35
C LEU A 63 52.24 28.45 -7.39
N GLN A 64 52.50 29.73 -7.10
CA GLN A 64 51.63 30.55 -6.26
C GLN A 64 50.22 30.69 -6.87
N LYS A 65 50.13 30.84 -8.19
CA LYS A 65 48.84 30.88 -8.89
C LYS A 65 48.11 29.54 -8.79
N HIS A 66 48.80 28.42 -9.00
CA HIS A 66 48.21 27.09 -8.87
C HIS A 66 47.77 26.78 -7.43
N GLU A 67 48.55 27.18 -6.43
CA GLU A 67 48.17 27.06 -5.02
C GLU A 67 46.89 27.85 -4.74
N GLN A 68 46.82 29.09 -5.24
CA GLN A 68 45.63 29.93 -5.07
C GLN A 68 44.39 29.32 -5.75
N ASP A 69 44.54 28.79 -6.97
CA ASP A 69 43.45 28.13 -7.71
C ASP A 69 42.98 26.86 -6.99
N PHE A 70 43.92 26.07 -6.48
CA PHE A 70 43.62 24.88 -5.69
C PHE A 70 42.86 25.22 -4.40
N LEU A 71 43.34 26.23 -3.65
CA LEU A 71 42.68 26.68 -2.43
C LEU A 71 41.28 27.23 -2.70
N ASN A 72 41.10 27.94 -3.81
CA ASN A 72 39.79 28.45 -4.21
C ASN A 72 38.83 27.31 -4.58
N ALA A 73 39.27 26.34 -5.38
CA ALA A 73 38.47 25.17 -5.73
C ALA A 73 38.09 24.36 -4.47
N PHE A 74 39.05 24.16 -3.57
CA PHE A 74 38.81 23.50 -2.30
C PHE A 74 37.79 24.26 -1.43
N LYS A 75 37.91 25.59 -1.31
CA LYS A 75 36.94 26.42 -0.58
C LYS A 75 35.54 26.30 -1.17
N CYS A 76 35.41 26.35 -2.50
CA CYS A 76 34.12 26.14 -3.17
C CYS A 76 33.54 24.77 -2.85
N GLN A 77 34.35 23.71 -2.91
CA GLN A 77 33.91 22.36 -2.58
C GLN A 77 33.53 22.21 -1.11
N MET A 78 34.30 22.78 -0.19
CA MET A 78 33.99 22.77 1.25
C MET A 78 32.69 23.51 1.54
N PHE A 79 32.45 24.65 0.89
CA PHE A 79 31.19 25.38 1.04
C PHE A 79 30.00 24.58 0.49
N SER A 80 30.17 23.90 -0.65
CA SER A 80 29.17 23.00 -1.21
C SER A 80 28.85 21.85 -0.25
N LEU A 81 29.88 21.17 0.28
CA LEU A 81 29.71 20.10 1.26
C LEU A 81 29.04 20.59 2.54
N TYR A 82 29.42 21.76 3.05
CA TYR A 82 28.81 22.35 4.24
C TYR A 82 27.32 22.64 4.01
N THR A 83 26.98 23.23 2.86
CA THR A 83 25.58 23.50 2.47
C THR A 83 24.78 22.21 2.36
N GLN A 84 25.30 21.20 1.67
CA GLN A 84 24.65 19.90 1.54
C GLN A 84 24.43 19.23 2.91
N LEU A 85 25.42 19.29 3.79
CA LEU A 85 25.33 18.70 5.13
C LEU A 85 24.30 19.44 6.00
N LYS A 86 24.23 20.77 5.89
CA LYS A 86 23.21 21.59 6.55
C LYS A 86 21.81 21.25 6.04
N ASP A 87 21.64 21.09 4.72
CA ASP A 87 20.35 20.74 4.11
C ASP A 87 19.92 19.33 4.48
N LEU A 88 20.86 18.37 4.51
CA LEU A 88 20.60 17.01 4.98
C LEU A 88 20.16 17.00 6.44
N LYS A 89 20.81 17.79 7.30
CA LYS A 89 20.41 17.92 8.71
C LYS A 89 18.99 18.48 8.83
N LYS A 90 18.68 19.56 8.11
CA LYS A 90 17.34 20.15 8.09
C LYS A 90 16.27 19.14 7.63
N LYS A 91 16.54 18.40 6.54
CA LYS A 91 15.64 17.34 6.05
C LYS A 91 15.48 16.19 7.06
N ASN A 92 16.53 15.84 7.78
CA ASN A 92 16.47 14.83 8.83
C ASN A 92 15.56 15.27 9.98
N ASP A 93 15.72 16.51 10.45
CA ASP A 93 14.89 17.07 11.53
C ASP A 93 13.42 17.17 11.11
N GLU A 94 13.14 17.62 9.88
CA GLU A 94 11.79 17.64 9.30
C GLU A 94 11.16 16.25 9.22
N ASN A 95 11.93 15.24 8.80
CA ASN A 95 11.48 13.86 8.73
C ASN A 95 11.22 13.27 10.13
N GLU A 96 12.03 13.61 11.13
CA GLU A 96 11.79 13.17 12.51
C GLU A 96 10.47 13.72 13.07
N ILE A 97 10.20 15.00 12.83
CA ILE A 97 8.93 15.63 13.23
C ILE A 97 7.75 15.00 12.47
N ARG A 98 7.92 14.72 11.17
CA ARG A 98 6.91 14.03 10.37
C ARG A 98 6.62 12.63 10.90
N LEU A 99 7.66 11.85 11.23
CA LEU A 99 7.50 10.51 11.78
C LEU A 99 6.72 10.52 13.10
N LYS A 100 7.02 11.46 14.00
CA LYS A 100 6.28 11.63 15.27
C LYS A 100 4.80 11.95 15.03
N ARG A 101 4.49 12.80 14.05
CA ARG A 101 3.10 13.10 13.66
C ARG A 101 2.40 11.89 13.07
N ASP A 102 3.06 11.17 12.17
CA ASP A 102 2.50 9.97 11.53
C ASP A 102 2.25 8.85 12.57
N GLU A 103 3.13 8.68 13.56
CA GLU A 103 2.91 7.77 14.69
C GLU A 103 1.68 8.14 15.52
N GLN A 104 1.49 9.43 15.82
CA GLN A 104 0.31 9.89 16.56
C GLN A 104 -0.97 9.69 15.74
N ILE A 105 -0.94 9.98 14.45
CA ILE A 105 -2.05 9.71 13.53
C ILE A 105 -2.39 8.21 13.52
N ASN A 106 -1.38 7.34 13.44
CA ASN A 106 -1.59 5.90 13.43
C ASN A 106 -2.21 5.40 14.76
N LYS A 107 -1.77 5.93 15.91
CA LYS A 107 -2.40 5.62 17.20
C LYS A 107 -3.88 6.05 17.25
N LEU A 108 -4.18 7.25 16.77
CA LEU A 108 -5.55 7.75 16.70
C LEU A 108 -6.41 6.94 15.73
N GLN A 109 -5.86 6.55 14.59
CA GLN A 109 -6.54 5.73 13.59
C GLN A 109 -6.88 4.34 14.14
N LYS A 110 -5.93 3.68 14.82
CA LYS A 110 -6.18 2.40 15.52
C LYS A 110 -7.28 2.52 16.58
N SER A 111 -7.25 3.60 17.36
CA SER A 111 -8.29 3.87 18.36
C SER A 111 -9.66 4.06 17.71
N LEU A 112 -9.71 4.82 16.61
CA LEU A 112 -10.93 5.06 15.85
C LEU A 112 -11.48 3.78 15.24
N ASP A 113 -10.64 2.95 14.63
CA ASP A 113 -11.05 1.67 14.06
C ASP A 113 -11.58 0.72 15.15
N TRP A 114 -10.95 0.70 16.32
CA TRP A 114 -11.48 -0.02 17.49
C TRP A 114 -12.87 0.48 17.91
N PHE A 115 -13.08 1.81 18.00
CA PHE A 115 -14.40 2.36 18.33
C PHE A 115 -15.46 2.03 17.26
N ARG A 116 -15.09 1.98 15.98
CA ARG A 116 -16.00 1.58 14.90
C ARG A 116 -16.43 0.12 15.05
N GLU A 117 -15.47 -0.78 15.28
CA GLU A 117 -15.75 -2.20 15.49
C GLU A 117 -16.65 -2.41 16.72
N GLU A 118 -16.33 -1.74 17.83
CA GLU A 118 -17.13 -1.84 19.05
C GLU A 118 -18.54 -1.26 18.86
N ALA A 119 -18.69 -0.14 18.13
CA ALA A 119 -19.99 0.44 17.81
C ALA A 119 -20.85 -0.49 16.93
N ILE A 120 -20.24 -1.15 15.94
CA ILE A 120 -20.94 -2.15 15.10
C ILE A 120 -21.42 -3.31 15.96
N LYS A 121 -20.54 -3.88 16.80
CA LYS A 121 -20.86 -4.99 17.69
C LYS A 121 -21.98 -4.65 18.68
N LEU A 122 -21.91 -3.46 19.29
CA LEU A 122 -22.96 -2.95 20.17
C LEU A 122 -24.28 -2.75 19.41
N GLY A 123 -24.22 -2.26 18.17
CA GLY A 123 -25.38 -2.13 17.28
C GLY A 123 -26.04 -3.46 16.96
N GLU A 124 -25.27 -4.49 16.62
CA GLU A 124 -25.76 -5.85 16.37
C GLU A 124 -26.42 -6.45 17.61
N SER A 125 -25.78 -6.31 18.78
CA SER A 125 -26.31 -6.77 20.07
C SER A 125 -27.63 -6.07 20.41
N THR A 126 -27.70 -4.75 20.22
CA THR A 126 -28.92 -3.96 20.43
C THR A 126 -30.03 -4.41 19.49
N GLN A 127 -29.72 -4.64 18.21
CA GLN A 127 -30.70 -5.11 17.24
C GLN A 127 -31.21 -6.53 17.57
N PHE A 128 -30.33 -7.40 18.06
CA PHE A 128 -30.70 -8.74 18.53
C PHE A 128 -31.69 -8.66 19.70
N TYR A 129 -31.38 -7.89 20.74
CA TYR A 129 -32.28 -7.74 21.89
C TYR A 129 -33.59 -7.04 21.54
N LYS A 130 -33.57 -6.09 20.59
CA LYS A 130 -34.80 -5.48 20.08
C LYS A 130 -35.71 -6.52 19.42
N LYS A 131 -35.18 -7.36 18.53
CA LYS A 131 -35.94 -8.45 17.89
C LYS A 131 -36.50 -9.41 18.94
N GLU A 132 -35.71 -9.74 19.94
CA GLU A 132 -36.15 -10.64 21.01
C GLU A 132 -37.28 -10.02 21.84
N SER A 133 -37.13 -8.74 22.22
CA SER A 133 -38.18 -7.96 22.89
C SER A 133 -39.49 -7.93 22.07
N ASP A 134 -39.39 -7.69 20.76
CA ASP A 134 -40.55 -7.65 19.86
C ASP A 134 -41.26 -9.01 19.78
N LYS A 135 -40.51 -10.13 19.75
CA LYS A 135 -41.09 -11.48 19.81
C LYS A 135 -41.83 -11.73 21.12
N TRP A 136 -41.22 -11.37 22.25
CA TRP A 136 -41.85 -11.55 23.56
C TRP A 136 -43.09 -10.68 23.72
N LYS A 137 -43.07 -9.46 23.16
CA LYS A 137 -44.22 -8.58 23.11
C LYS A 137 -45.37 -9.18 22.29
N ALA A 138 -45.10 -9.68 21.09
CA ALA A 138 -46.10 -10.34 20.26
C ALA A 138 -46.68 -11.59 20.96
N LYS A 139 -45.83 -12.37 21.65
CA LYS A 139 -46.29 -13.52 22.44
C LYS A 139 -47.16 -13.11 23.62
N ALA A 140 -46.82 -12.01 24.31
CA ALA A 140 -47.63 -11.48 25.40
C ALA A 140 -48.99 -10.96 24.91
N GLU A 141 -49.02 -10.28 23.75
CA GLU A 141 -50.27 -9.83 23.11
C GLU A 141 -51.17 -11.00 22.73
N SER A 142 -50.63 -12.04 22.08
CA SER A 142 -51.39 -13.27 21.75
C SER A 142 -51.97 -13.95 23.00
N LEU A 143 -51.20 -14.06 24.09
CA LEU A 143 -51.69 -14.64 25.34
C LEU A 143 -52.75 -13.76 26.01
N GLN A 144 -52.66 -12.44 25.86
CA GLN A 144 -53.66 -11.51 26.38
C GLN A 144 -54.98 -11.63 25.60
N ASP A 145 -54.92 -11.80 24.28
CA ASP A 145 -56.10 -12.06 23.44
C ASP A 145 -56.77 -13.40 23.81
N ASP A 146 -55.98 -14.47 23.99
CA ASP A 146 -56.48 -15.77 24.45
C ASP A 146 -57.15 -15.67 25.84
N ARG A 147 -56.51 -14.94 26.77
CA ARG A 147 -57.08 -14.69 28.10
C ARG A 147 -58.42 -13.96 27.99
N ASN A 148 -58.49 -12.90 27.19
CA ASN A 148 -59.71 -12.12 26.98
C ASN A 148 -60.83 -12.99 26.37
N PHE A 149 -60.48 -13.84 25.40
CA PHE A 149 -61.42 -14.79 24.79
C PHE A 149 -61.98 -15.78 25.83
N LEU A 150 -61.11 -16.41 26.62
CA LEU A 150 -61.52 -17.35 27.66
C LEU A 150 -62.34 -16.67 28.76
N GLU A 151 -61.98 -15.44 29.15
CA GLU A 151 -62.75 -14.66 30.12
C GLU A 151 -64.17 -14.37 29.60
N ASN A 152 -64.31 -14.04 28.31
CA ASN A 152 -65.61 -13.83 27.67
C ASN A 152 -66.44 -15.13 27.57
N GLN A 153 -65.82 -16.25 27.19
CA GLN A 153 -66.44 -17.58 27.21
C GLN A 153 -66.96 -17.92 28.61
N LEU A 154 -66.13 -17.74 29.64
CA LEU A 154 -66.50 -18.01 31.04
C LEU A 154 -67.66 -17.11 31.50
N LYS A 155 -67.65 -15.82 31.15
CA LYS A 155 -68.76 -14.90 31.42
C LYS A 155 -70.06 -15.36 30.74
N ASN A 156 -69.99 -15.84 29.50
CA ASN A 156 -71.14 -16.36 28.78
C ASN A 156 -71.69 -17.65 29.41
N VAL A 157 -70.82 -18.60 29.78
CA VAL A 157 -71.21 -19.83 30.47
C VAL A 157 -71.83 -19.51 31.84
N LYS A 158 -71.23 -18.59 32.62
CA LYS A 158 -71.82 -18.11 33.87
C LYS A 158 -73.20 -17.51 33.69
N ARG A 159 -73.40 -16.70 32.63
CA ARG A 159 -74.73 -16.15 32.28
C ARG A 159 -75.73 -17.26 31.97
N LYS A 160 -75.37 -18.22 31.11
CA LYS A 160 -76.21 -19.39 30.79
C LYS A 160 -76.56 -20.23 32.02
N MET A 161 -75.57 -20.52 32.88
CA MET A 161 -75.78 -21.27 34.12
C MET A 161 -76.73 -20.53 35.07
N LYS A 162 -76.62 -19.20 35.16
CA LYS A 162 -77.52 -18.38 35.97
C LYS A 162 -78.95 -18.40 35.42
N ILE A 163 -79.14 -18.34 34.11
CA ILE A 163 -80.45 -18.45 33.45
C ILE A 163 -81.04 -19.84 33.73
N LEU A 164 -80.30 -20.91 33.47
CA LEU A 164 -80.75 -22.29 33.75
C LEU A 164 -81.09 -22.50 35.23
N GLN A 165 -80.38 -21.86 36.16
CA GLN A 165 -80.74 -21.91 37.58
C GLN A 165 -82.02 -21.15 37.90
N MET A 166 -82.32 -20.06 37.18
CA MET A 166 -83.58 -19.35 37.29
C MET A 166 -84.71 -20.14 36.65
N GLU A 167 -84.53 -20.66 35.43
CA GLU A 167 -85.48 -21.58 34.77
C GLU A 167 -85.75 -22.80 35.62
N LYS A 168 -84.72 -23.39 36.27
CA LYS A 168 -84.95 -24.53 37.16
C LYS A 168 -85.71 -24.14 38.43
N LYS A 169 -85.53 -22.91 38.94
CA LYS A 169 -86.32 -22.36 40.07
C LYS A 169 -87.76 -22.06 39.65
N GLU A 170 -87.94 -21.52 38.44
CA GLU A 170 -89.24 -21.27 37.85
C GLU A 170 -89.93 -22.59 37.48
N GLU A 171 -89.25 -23.62 36.97
CA GLU A 171 -89.75 -24.99 36.77
C GLU A 171 -90.06 -25.70 38.10
N SER A 172 -89.32 -25.39 39.17
CA SER A 172 -89.69 -25.86 40.54
C SER A 172 -90.99 -25.22 41.04
N GLU A 173 -91.31 -24.02 40.54
CA GLU A 173 -92.55 -23.29 40.82
C GLU A 173 -93.64 -23.51 39.75
N SER A 174 -93.30 -24.09 38.59
CA SER A 174 -94.12 -24.16 37.36
C SER A 174 -94.14 -25.55 36.69
N GLU A 175 -93.73 -26.62 37.37
CA GLU A 175 -94.17 -28.00 37.07
C GLU A 175 -95.68 -28.19 37.33
N GLU A 176 -96.42 -27.10 37.45
CA GLU A 176 -97.80 -26.97 37.04
C GLU A 176 -97.82 -26.12 35.74
N SER A 177 -97.72 -26.79 34.58
CA SER A 177 -98.11 -26.35 33.21
C SER A 177 -97.05 -26.00 32.12
N LEU A 178 -96.91 -26.96 31.18
CA LEU A 178 -96.84 -26.86 29.70
C LEU A 178 -95.75 -26.02 28.94
N SER A 179 -94.97 -26.76 28.13
CA SER A 179 -94.84 -26.67 26.65
C SER A 179 -94.03 -25.56 25.93
N THR A 180 -92.96 -26.00 25.24
CA THR A 180 -92.58 -25.75 23.82
C THR A 180 -92.19 -24.35 23.31
N SER A 181 -90.98 -24.22 22.72
CA SER A 181 -90.71 -23.88 21.29
C SER A 181 -89.49 -22.99 20.98
N GLN A 182 -88.72 -23.47 20.00
CA GLN A 182 -87.90 -22.82 18.97
C GLN A 182 -87.74 -21.28 18.92
N ALA A 183 -86.50 -20.83 18.65
CA ALA A 183 -86.26 -19.64 17.81
C ALA A 183 -84.90 -19.70 17.09
N HIS A 184 -84.96 -19.55 15.75
CA HIS A 184 -83.85 -19.30 14.83
C HIS A 184 -83.21 -17.92 15.07
N SER A 185 -81.92 -17.77 14.77
CA SER A 185 -81.36 -16.48 14.33
C SER A 185 -80.38 -16.67 13.15
N ARG A 186 -80.78 -16.10 12.01
CA ARG A 186 -79.94 -15.83 10.83
C ARG A 186 -79.27 -14.48 11.06
N ILE A 187 -77.95 -14.40 10.97
CA ILE A 187 -77.20 -13.15 10.78
C ILE A 187 -76.04 -13.44 9.82
N PHE A 188 -76.20 -13.08 8.55
CA PHE A 188 -75.09 -12.83 7.63
C PHE A 188 -75.36 -11.46 7.02
N SER A 189 -74.54 -10.49 7.38
CA SER A 189 -74.58 -9.12 6.87
C SER A 189 -73.60 -8.96 5.71
N ASP A 190 -74.10 -8.41 4.61
CA ASP A 190 -73.35 -7.78 3.53
C ASP A 190 -72.20 -6.91 4.06
N THR A 191 -70.96 -7.30 3.80
CA THR A 191 -69.81 -6.42 3.89
C THR A 191 -69.23 -6.23 2.49
N LYS A 192 -69.49 -5.07 1.88
CA LYS A 192 -68.82 -4.65 0.64
C LYS A 192 -67.32 -4.58 0.88
N PHE A 193 -66.56 -5.33 0.09
CA PHE A 193 -65.09 -5.34 0.14
C PHE A 193 -64.54 -3.96 -0.25
N ILE A 194 -63.74 -3.36 0.63
CA ILE A 194 -63.01 -2.11 0.40
C ILE A 194 -61.52 -2.48 0.37
N PRO A 195 -60.82 -2.27 -0.75
CA PRO A 195 -59.43 -2.66 -0.87
C PRO A 195 -58.54 -1.69 -0.10
N THR A 196 -57.62 -2.23 0.70
CA THR A 196 -56.66 -1.45 1.52
C THR A 196 -55.25 -1.44 0.93
N SER A 197 -55.05 -2.05 -0.24
CA SER A 197 -53.76 -2.12 -0.93
C SER A 197 -53.92 -1.93 -2.43
N LYS A 198 -52.85 -1.48 -3.09
CA LYS A 198 -52.78 -1.33 -4.55
C LYS A 198 -53.07 -2.64 -5.30
N THR A 199 -52.71 -3.78 -4.69
CA THR A 199 -53.06 -5.12 -5.20
C THR A 199 -54.56 -5.38 -5.08
N GLY A 200 -55.19 -4.94 -3.99
CA GLY A 200 -56.64 -5.02 -3.79
C GLY A 200 -57.42 -4.15 -4.78
N GLU A 201 -56.91 -2.97 -5.16
CA GLU A 201 -57.51 -2.11 -6.18
C GLU A 201 -57.54 -2.80 -7.55
N ILE A 202 -56.44 -3.46 -7.94
CA ILE A 202 -56.34 -4.20 -9.21
C ILE A 202 -57.25 -5.42 -9.21
N ILE A 203 -57.37 -6.15 -8.10
CA ILE A 203 -58.29 -7.29 -7.97
C ILE A 203 -59.75 -6.83 -8.12
N LEU A 204 -60.10 -5.66 -7.58
CA LEU A 204 -61.43 -5.06 -7.74
C LEU A 204 -61.70 -4.60 -9.18
N GLU A 205 -60.67 -4.11 -9.88
CA GLU A 205 -60.76 -3.77 -11.30
C GLU A 205 -61.00 -5.02 -12.16
N ILE A 206 -60.33 -6.14 -11.87
CA ILE A 206 -60.53 -7.43 -12.54
C ILE A 206 -61.95 -7.95 -12.28
N LEU A 207 -62.45 -7.84 -11.04
CA LEU A 207 -63.81 -8.26 -10.64
C LEU A 207 -64.91 -7.48 -11.37
N ASN A 208 -64.71 -6.17 -11.57
CA ASN A 208 -65.66 -5.33 -12.28
C ASN A 208 -65.63 -5.53 -13.81
N LYS A 209 -64.53 -6.06 -14.35
CA LYS A 209 -64.34 -6.27 -15.80
C LYS A 209 -64.82 -7.64 -16.27
N SER A 210 -64.80 -8.64 -15.39
CA SER A 210 -65.24 -9.99 -15.69
C SER A 210 -66.77 -10.09 -15.83
N SER A 211 -67.25 -10.56 -16.97
CA SER A 211 -68.68 -10.77 -17.22
C SER A 211 -69.21 -12.09 -16.62
N THR A 212 -68.32 -13.05 -16.35
CA THR A 212 -68.63 -14.36 -15.77
C THR A 212 -67.61 -14.72 -14.68
N SER A 213 -68.05 -15.54 -13.71
CA SER A 213 -67.20 -16.01 -12.61
C SER A 213 -65.95 -16.75 -13.10
N ASP A 214 -66.04 -17.50 -14.19
CA ASP A 214 -64.91 -18.27 -14.74
C ASP A 214 -63.87 -17.36 -15.43
N SER A 215 -64.33 -16.30 -16.11
CA SER A 215 -63.42 -15.30 -16.70
C SER A 215 -62.66 -14.53 -15.62
N PHE A 216 -63.32 -14.23 -14.49
CA PHE A 216 -62.69 -13.59 -13.34
C PHE A 216 -61.56 -14.44 -12.76
N LEU A 217 -61.83 -15.73 -12.51
CA LEU A 217 -60.86 -16.64 -11.93
C LEU A 217 -59.63 -16.81 -12.83
N TYR A 218 -59.82 -16.89 -14.14
CA TYR A 218 -58.73 -16.97 -15.10
C TYR A 218 -57.85 -15.71 -15.10
N ASP A 219 -58.46 -14.52 -15.13
CA ASP A 219 -57.71 -13.25 -15.10
C ASP A 219 -56.99 -13.03 -13.77
N LEU A 220 -57.59 -13.48 -12.66
CA LEU A 220 -56.99 -13.44 -11.33
C LEU A 220 -55.78 -14.38 -11.24
N GLU A 221 -55.92 -15.62 -11.71
CA GLU A 221 -54.84 -16.61 -11.74
C GLU A 221 -53.67 -16.12 -12.61
N LYS A 222 -53.97 -15.56 -13.78
CA LYS A 222 -52.97 -14.95 -14.66
C LYS A 222 -52.25 -13.77 -13.99
N PHE A 223 -52.97 -12.90 -13.27
CA PHE A 223 -52.37 -11.78 -12.55
C PHE A 223 -51.41 -12.25 -11.45
N PHE A 224 -51.80 -13.25 -10.65
CA PHE A 224 -50.93 -13.82 -9.63
C PHE A 224 -49.71 -14.51 -10.23
N HIS A 225 -49.87 -15.21 -11.36
CA HIS A 225 -48.77 -15.85 -12.08
C HIS A 225 -47.76 -14.83 -12.63
N ASP A 226 -48.24 -13.73 -13.24
CA ASP A 226 -47.38 -12.65 -13.73
C ASP A 226 -46.62 -11.95 -12.58
N LEU A 227 -47.26 -11.80 -11.42
CA LEU A 227 -46.62 -11.29 -10.20
C LEU A 227 -45.53 -12.25 -9.69
N GLU A 228 -45.83 -13.54 -9.65
CA GLU A 228 -44.90 -14.58 -9.24
C GLU A 228 -43.65 -14.62 -10.15
N ILE A 229 -43.84 -14.51 -11.47
CA ILE A 229 -42.73 -14.41 -12.43
C ILE A 229 -41.88 -13.18 -12.15
N LYS A 230 -42.50 -11.99 -11.98
CA LYS A 230 -41.76 -10.74 -11.69
C LYS A 230 -40.97 -10.81 -10.38
N TYR A 231 -41.54 -11.40 -9.33
CA TYR A 231 -40.83 -11.59 -8.07
C TYR A 231 -39.69 -12.60 -8.22
N ASN A 232 -39.90 -13.70 -8.93
CA ASN A 232 -38.84 -14.68 -9.19
C ASN A 232 -37.69 -14.11 -10.02
N ASP A 233 -37.97 -13.29 -11.03
CA ASP A 233 -36.94 -12.60 -11.81
C ASP A 233 -36.19 -11.57 -10.98
N SER A 234 -36.88 -10.83 -10.11
CA SER A 234 -36.24 -9.90 -9.17
C SER A 234 -35.33 -10.63 -8.18
N ILE A 235 -35.79 -11.75 -7.62
CA ILE A 235 -35.00 -12.61 -6.74
C ILE A 235 -33.76 -13.13 -7.49
N ARG A 236 -33.92 -13.57 -8.75
CA ARG A 236 -32.81 -14.06 -9.57
C ARG A 236 -31.79 -12.95 -9.84
N HIS A 237 -32.24 -11.75 -10.18
CA HIS A 237 -31.36 -10.61 -10.42
C HIS A 237 -30.57 -10.22 -9.16
N ILE A 238 -31.24 -10.14 -8.00
CA ILE A 238 -30.60 -9.84 -6.72
C ILE A 238 -29.59 -10.92 -6.34
N LYS A 239 -29.94 -12.21 -6.51
CA LYS A 239 -29.01 -13.33 -6.26
C LYS A 239 -27.76 -13.24 -7.15
N ASN A 240 -27.92 -13.00 -8.45
CA ASN A 240 -26.80 -12.88 -9.37
C ASN A 240 -25.90 -11.68 -9.04
N SER A 241 -26.50 -10.55 -8.66
CA SER A 241 -25.76 -9.36 -8.22
C SER A 241 -24.93 -9.66 -6.97
N LEU A 242 -25.53 -10.30 -5.96
CA LEU A 242 -24.87 -10.69 -4.72
C LEU A 242 -23.76 -11.72 -4.93
N GLU A 243 -23.94 -12.68 -5.84
CA GLU A 243 -22.91 -13.63 -6.27
C GLU A 243 -21.71 -12.91 -6.90
N SER A 244 -21.99 -11.91 -7.76
CA SER A 244 -20.96 -11.12 -8.44
C SER A 244 -20.15 -10.26 -7.45
N GLU A 245 -20.81 -9.66 -6.46
CA GLU A 245 -20.13 -8.92 -5.39
C GLU A 245 -19.31 -9.84 -4.48
N LYS A 246 -19.84 -11.00 -4.08
CA LYS A 246 -19.08 -11.99 -3.32
C LYS A 246 -17.83 -12.45 -4.05
N LYS A 247 -17.91 -12.64 -5.37
CA LYS A 247 -16.76 -13.01 -6.20
C LYS A 247 -15.70 -11.89 -6.22
N LYS A 248 -16.13 -10.63 -6.40
CA LYS A 248 -15.24 -9.46 -6.33
C LYS A 248 -14.60 -9.34 -4.94
N PHE A 249 -15.36 -9.51 -3.87
CA PHE A 249 -14.85 -9.46 -2.50
C PHE A 249 -13.76 -10.52 -2.24
N LYS A 250 -14.00 -11.77 -2.65
CA LYS A 250 -12.98 -12.83 -2.56
C LYS A 250 -11.72 -12.49 -3.36
N GLN A 251 -11.87 -11.93 -4.55
CA GLN A 251 -10.74 -11.51 -5.38
C GLN A 251 -9.93 -10.39 -4.73
N TYR A 252 -10.58 -9.34 -4.20
CA TYR A 252 -9.90 -8.27 -3.48
C TYR A 252 -9.23 -8.75 -2.20
N SER A 253 -9.88 -9.64 -1.44
CA SER A 253 -9.31 -10.25 -0.23
C SER A 253 -8.06 -11.08 -0.54
N ALA A 254 -8.09 -11.90 -1.60
CA ALA A 254 -6.92 -12.67 -2.05
C ALA A 254 -5.76 -11.76 -2.50
N GLN A 255 -6.06 -10.70 -3.25
CA GLN A 255 -5.05 -9.71 -3.64
C GLN A 255 -4.44 -9.00 -2.43
N GLN A 256 -5.26 -8.59 -1.46
CA GLN A 256 -4.80 -7.93 -0.24
C GLN A 256 -3.93 -8.86 0.62
N SER A 257 -4.29 -10.13 0.73
CA SER A 257 -3.49 -11.16 1.41
C SER A 257 -2.14 -11.36 0.72
N SER A 258 -2.09 -11.43 -0.62
CA SER A 258 -0.83 -11.56 -1.36
C SER A 258 0.13 -10.38 -1.17
N LEU A 259 -0.40 -9.15 -1.12
CA LEU A 259 0.39 -7.94 -0.86
C LEU A 259 0.87 -7.87 0.60
N PHE A 260 0.10 -8.46 1.52
CA PHE A 260 0.47 -8.57 2.92
C PHE A 260 1.62 -9.56 3.11
N PHE A 261 1.60 -10.72 2.44
CA PHE A 261 2.70 -11.69 2.49
C PHE A 261 4.02 -11.11 1.96
N ALA A 262 4.01 -10.41 0.82
CA ALA A 262 5.22 -9.78 0.27
C ALA A 262 5.82 -8.70 1.18
N LYS A 263 4.98 -7.99 1.96
CA LYS A 263 5.46 -7.04 2.99
C LYS A 263 6.03 -7.77 4.20
N ASN A 264 5.40 -8.87 4.60
CA ASN A 264 5.81 -9.68 5.75
C ASN A 264 7.17 -10.36 5.52
N ASP A 265 7.48 -10.78 4.28
CA ASP A 265 8.76 -11.42 3.96
C ASP A 265 9.94 -10.43 4.03
N LEU A 266 9.76 -9.21 3.50
CA LEU A 266 10.75 -8.14 3.61
C LEU A 266 10.92 -7.65 5.06
N GLU A 267 9.83 -7.58 5.81
CA GLU A 267 9.87 -7.25 7.24
C GLU A 267 10.57 -8.34 8.05
N SER A 268 10.29 -9.62 7.77
CA SER A 268 10.98 -10.75 8.41
C SER A 268 12.47 -10.74 8.09
N LEU A 269 12.85 -10.50 6.83
CA LEU A 269 14.26 -10.37 6.43
C LEU A 269 14.95 -9.18 7.12
N PHE A 270 14.26 -8.05 7.24
CA PHE A 270 14.79 -6.89 7.96
C PHE A 270 14.99 -7.21 9.45
N LEU A 271 14.04 -7.88 10.09
CA LEU A 271 14.14 -8.31 11.47
C LEU A 271 15.29 -9.31 11.68
N GLU A 272 15.52 -10.22 10.72
CA GLU A 272 16.65 -11.14 10.74
C GLU A 272 17.99 -10.40 10.66
N CYS A 273 18.11 -9.41 9.75
CA CYS A 273 19.29 -8.55 9.66
C CYS A 273 19.52 -7.77 10.96
N VAL A 274 18.45 -7.25 11.59
CA VAL A 274 18.52 -6.54 12.88
C VAL A 274 18.96 -7.48 13.99
N GLU A 275 18.46 -8.71 14.03
CA GLU A 275 18.78 -9.69 15.05
C GLU A 275 20.23 -10.19 14.93
N GLU A 276 20.73 -10.35 13.71
CA GLU A 276 22.14 -10.69 13.46
C GLU A 276 23.09 -9.58 13.95
N VAL A 277 22.78 -8.32 13.67
CA VAL A 277 23.55 -7.19 14.20
C VAL A 277 23.39 -7.06 15.72
N ARG A 278 22.23 -7.39 16.29
CA ARG A 278 22.01 -7.45 17.74
C ARG A 278 22.88 -8.52 18.39
N LYS A 279 23.03 -9.70 17.77
CA LYS A 279 23.97 -10.75 18.22
C LYS A 279 25.41 -10.24 18.22
N ASP A 280 25.81 -9.48 17.20
CA ASP A 280 27.15 -8.86 17.13
C ASP A 280 27.38 -7.77 18.18
N ILE A 281 26.36 -6.96 18.49
CA ILE A 281 26.40 -5.99 19.59
C ILE A 281 26.59 -6.74 20.92
N SER A 282 25.81 -7.79 21.17
CA SER A 282 25.92 -8.61 22.37
C SER A 282 27.30 -9.30 22.49
N ARG A 283 27.85 -9.82 21.39
CA ARG A 283 29.21 -10.39 21.34
C ARG A 283 30.29 -9.36 21.67
N ARG A 284 30.21 -8.13 21.12
CA ARG A 284 31.14 -7.04 21.47
C ARG A 284 31.00 -6.61 22.93
N LYS A 285 29.78 -6.53 23.45
CA LYS A 285 29.52 -6.24 24.87
C LYS A 285 30.19 -7.28 25.79
N ALA A 286 30.05 -8.57 25.48
CA ALA A 286 30.65 -9.65 26.26
C ALA A 286 32.19 -9.59 26.24
N LYS A 287 32.81 -9.32 25.08
CA LYS A 287 34.27 -9.14 24.95
C LYS A 287 34.78 -7.93 25.74
N ASN A 288 34.14 -6.77 25.59
CA ASN A 288 34.50 -5.56 26.33
C ASN A 288 34.35 -5.74 27.86
N LEU A 289 33.37 -6.53 28.32
CA LEU A 289 33.23 -6.86 29.75
C LEU A 289 34.32 -7.80 30.25
N ALA A 290 34.82 -8.71 29.40
CA ALA A 290 35.91 -9.62 29.73
C ALA A 290 37.25 -8.86 29.81
N ASP A 291 37.51 -7.95 28.87
CA ASP A 291 38.72 -7.13 28.83
C ASP A 291 38.78 -6.14 30.01
N ALA A 292 37.64 -5.58 30.40
CA ALA A 292 37.55 -4.68 31.56
C ALA A 292 37.86 -5.36 32.91
N LYS A 293 37.77 -6.69 33.02
CA LYS A 293 38.12 -7.43 34.24
C LYS A 293 39.62 -7.56 34.46
N TYR A 294 40.45 -7.41 33.42
CA TYR A 294 41.91 -7.50 33.51
C TYR A 294 42.59 -6.14 33.70
N THR A 295 41.95 -5.02 33.34
CA THR A 295 42.49 -3.66 33.54
C THR A 295 41.86 -2.97 34.74
N LYS A 296 42.29 -3.31 35.96
CA LYS A 296 41.99 -2.49 37.15
C LYS A 296 42.91 -1.26 37.17
N ARG A 297 42.55 -0.18 36.48
CA ARG A 297 42.87 1.21 36.91
C ARG A 297 42.17 2.26 36.03
N ALA A 298 41.39 3.10 36.71
CA ALA A 298 40.98 4.46 36.37
C ALA A 298 40.21 4.72 35.05
N ARG A 299 38.91 4.99 35.16
CA ARG A 299 38.36 6.35 34.97
C ARG A 299 36.84 6.38 35.18
N THR A 300 36.43 7.35 35.99
CA THR A 300 35.08 7.91 36.05
C THR A 300 34.78 8.64 34.75
N THR A 301 34.06 8.00 33.84
CA THR A 301 33.34 8.68 32.76
C THR A 301 31.91 8.14 32.73
N VAL A 302 31.00 9.10 32.65
CA VAL A 302 29.54 8.99 32.64
C VAL A 302 29.04 7.73 31.89
N PRO A 303 28.01 7.02 32.38
CA PRO A 303 27.37 5.95 31.62
C PRO A 303 26.65 6.57 30.42
N GLU A 304 27.36 6.73 29.32
CA GLU A 304 26.79 6.99 28.00
C GLU A 304 25.81 5.84 27.70
N GLU A 305 24.63 6.16 27.17
CA GLU A 305 23.48 5.26 27.00
C GLU A 305 23.85 3.93 26.28
N ARG A 306 24.27 2.91 27.04
CA ARG A 306 24.70 1.58 26.54
C ARG A 306 23.55 0.70 26.02
N GLY A 307 22.42 1.30 25.67
CA GLY A 307 21.23 0.65 25.13
C GLY A 307 20.98 0.91 23.65
N THR A 308 21.59 1.96 23.07
CA THR A 308 21.22 2.42 21.74
C THR A 308 22.12 1.83 20.66
N MET A 309 21.49 1.34 19.59
CA MET A 309 22.16 0.81 18.41
C MET A 309 23.02 1.91 17.78
N THR A 310 24.33 1.66 17.62
CA THR A 310 25.25 2.71 17.16
C THR A 310 25.01 3.04 15.67
N PRO A 311 25.42 4.22 15.18
CA PRO A 311 25.32 4.54 13.75
C PRO A 311 26.06 3.54 12.84
N SER A 312 27.15 2.94 13.34
CA SER A 312 27.87 1.87 12.64
C SER A 312 27.06 0.58 12.54
N ASP A 313 26.26 0.26 13.55
CA ASP A 313 25.38 -0.92 13.55
C ASP A 313 24.23 -0.74 12.57
N LYS A 314 23.65 0.47 12.52
CA LYS A 314 22.62 0.83 11.53
C LYS A 314 23.14 0.72 10.10
N ARG A 315 24.38 1.16 9.85
CA ARG A 315 25.03 1.00 8.54
C ARG A 315 25.21 -0.47 8.18
N LYS A 316 25.62 -1.31 9.14
CA LYS A 316 25.78 -2.76 8.95
C LYS A 316 24.45 -3.47 8.65
N ILE A 317 23.35 -3.06 9.28
CA ILE A 317 22.00 -3.56 8.92
C ILE A 317 21.68 -3.24 7.46
N LEU A 318 21.92 -1.99 7.04
CA LEU A 318 21.65 -1.56 5.67
C LEU A 318 22.52 -2.31 4.66
N GLU A 319 23.79 -2.54 4.98
CA GLU A 319 24.68 -3.36 4.14
C GLU A 319 24.17 -4.80 4.01
N LEU A 320 23.77 -5.45 5.11
CA LEU A 320 23.19 -6.80 5.08
C LEU A 320 21.87 -6.85 4.29
N LEU A 321 21.00 -5.86 4.48
CA LEU A 321 19.72 -5.78 3.80
C LEU A 321 19.88 -5.54 2.28
N ILE A 322 20.80 -4.65 1.89
CA ILE A 322 21.09 -4.34 0.48
C ILE A 322 21.90 -5.46 -0.18
N SER A 323 22.60 -6.29 0.60
CA SER A 323 23.29 -7.48 0.07
C SER A 323 22.31 -8.59 -0.33
N ASN A 324 21.04 -8.53 0.10
CA ASN A 324 20.04 -9.51 -0.30
C ASN A 324 19.55 -9.25 -1.73
N GLU A 325 19.72 -10.24 -2.60
CA GLU A 325 19.35 -10.19 -4.01
C GLU A 325 17.86 -9.85 -4.22
N GLN A 326 16.96 -10.36 -3.36
CA GLN A 326 15.53 -10.09 -3.47
C GLN A 326 15.21 -8.60 -3.22
N VAL A 327 15.93 -7.97 -2.28
CA VAL A 327 15.80 -6.54 -1.98
C VAL A 327 16.34 -5.71 -3.14
N LEU A 328 17.45 -6.11 -3.74
CA LEU A 328 18.04 -5.45 -4.91
C LEU A 328 17.14 -5.54 -6.14
N ILE A 329 16.55 -6.71 -6.41
CA ILE A 329 15.59 -6.90 -7.51
C ILE A 329 14.39 -5.97 -7.30
N LEU A 330 13.84 -5.92 -6.09
CA LEU A 330 12.67 -5.10 -5.77
C LEU A 330 12.99 -3.59 -5.86
N LEU A 331 14.16 -3.17 -5.39
CA LEU A 331 14.67 -1.81 -5.58
C LEU A 331 14.86 -1.48 -7.06
N TYR A 332 15.43 -2.40 -7.84
CA TYR A 332 15.65 -2.22 -9.27
C TYR A 332 14.32 -2.08 -10.04
N GLU A 333 13.32 -2.91 -9.74
CA GLU A 333 11.98 -2.80 -10.32
C GLU A 333 11.31 -1.47 -10.01
N LYS A 334 11.50 -0.93 -8.79
CA LYS A 334 10.92 0.34 -8.37
C LYS A 334 11.67 1.57 -8.90
N LEU A 335 12.99 1.49 -9.02
CA LEU A 335 13.83 2.57 -9.53
C LEU A 335 13.80 2.64 -11.06
N PHE A 336 13.54 1.52 -11.75
CA PHE A 336 13.51 1.45 -13.21
C PHE A 336 12.29 0.67 -13.76
N PRO A 337 11.05 1.20 -13.63
CA PRO A 337 9.82 0.50 -14.02
C PRO A 337 9.76 0.08 -15.50
N HIS A 338 10.42 0.85 -16.39
CA HIS A 338 10.44 0.60 -17.83
C HIS A 338 11.51 -0.40 -18.28
N ARG A 339 12.48 -0.75 -17.42
CA ARG A 339 13.49 -1.80 -17.71
C ARG A 339 13.10 -3.16 -17.14
N ALA A 340 12.39 -3.20 -16.02
CA ALA A 340 11.87 -4.44 -15.44
C ALA A 340 10.93 -5.20 -16.41
N SER A 341 10.12 -4.46 -17.16
CA SER A 341 9.23 -4.99 -18.20
C SER A 341 9.96 -5.52 -19.43
N GLN A 342 11.20 -5.10 -19.69
CA GLN A 342 12.03 -5.64 -20.77
C GLN A 342 12.65 -7.00 -20.38
N TYR A 343 13.12 -7.16 -19.14
CA TYR A 343 13.66 -8.44 -18.66
C TYR A 343 12.58 -9.53 -18.50
N ALA A 344 11.38 -9.17 -18.07
CA ALA A 344 10.25 -10.13 -17.98
C ALA A 344 9.80 -10.66 -19.36
N ASN A 345 9.97 -9.86 -20.42
CA ASN A 345 9.68 -10.28 -21.81
C ASN A 345 10.82 -11.09 -22.43
N ILE A 346 12.08 -10.85 -22.04
CA ILE A 346 13.23 -11.65 -22.47
C ILE A 346 13.17 -13.06 -21.84
N ALA A 347 12.72 -13.20 -20.60
CA ALA A 347 12.54 -14.52 -19.97
C ALA A 347 11.46 -15.40 -20.64
N LYS A 348 10.53 -14.81 -21.39
CA LYS A 348 9.51 -15.52 -22.19
C LYS A 348 9.97 -15.85 -23.61
N SER A 349 11.12 -15.33 -24.05
CA SER A 349 11.71 -15.60 -25.36
C SER A 349 13.04 -16.34 -25.19
N LYS A 350 12.98 -17.54 -24.62
CA LYS A 350 14.08 -18.51 -24.80
C LYS A 350 13.89 -19.21 -26.15
N PRO A 351 14.84 -19.11 -27.10
CA PRO A 351 14.91 -20.06 -28.20
C PRO A 351 15.42 -21.40 -27.66
N GLU A 352 14.79 -22.49 -28.11
CA GLU A 352 15.27 -23.86 -27.88
C GLU A 352 16.71 -23.99 -28.37
N PHE A 353 17.62 -24.33 -27.45
CA PHE A 353 18.98 -24.71 -27.79
C PHE A 353 18.94 -26.14 -28.35
N VAL A 354 19.10 -26.25 -29.66
CA VAL A 354 19.35 -27.52 -30.36
C VAL A 354 20.70 -28.06 -29.89
N GLN A 355 20.67 -29.23 -29.23
CA GLN A 355 21.85 -30.05 -28.96
C GLN A 355 22.36 -30.64 -30.28
N THR A 356 23.46 -30.12 -30.81
CA THR A 356 24.28 -30.85 -31.79
C THR A 356 25.19 -31.82 -31.04
N GLN A 357 24.89 -33.12 -31.14
CA GLN A 357 25.81 -34.19 -30.80
C GLN A 357 27.03 -34.13 -31.73
N TYR A 358 28.22 -34.23 -31.14
CA TYR A 358 29.45 -34.57 -31.83
C TYR A 358 29.51 -36.10 -31.95
N GLU A 359 29.38 -36.64 -33.16
CA GLU A 359 29.96 -37.93 -33.52
C GLU A 359 31.35 -37.63 -34.13
N LEU A 360 32.38 -38.19 -33.50
CA LEU A 360 33.74 -38.24 -34.01
C LEU A 360 34.03 -39.71 -34.38
N GLU A 361 34.46 -39.91 -35.62
CA GLU A 361 35.27 -41.06 -36.05
C GLU A 361 36.58 -41.14 -35.28
#